data_AF-A0A6I1HNJ9-F1
#
_entry.id   AF-A0A6I1HNJ9-F1
#
_cell.length_a   1.000
_cell.length_b   1.000
_cell.length_c   1.000
_cell.angle_alpha   90.00
_cell.angle_beta   90.00
_cell.angle_gamma   90.00
#
_symmetry.space_group_name_H-M   'P 1'
#
loop_
_entity.id
_entity.type
_entity.pdbx_description
1 polymer ?
#
loop_
_entity_poly.entity_id
_entity_poly.type
_entity_poly.pdbx_seq_one_letter_code
_entity_poly.pdbx_strand_id
1 'polypeptide(L)'
;MANSAVCDKYIAMYEALKGIIAESQQRVVSTPPDNFFIDNMNFFVKAYLINMCTYMESYLQEICLQHSKKITDRVLSANIPHNFLHWKFATKKHKEKDFEFSPINIVIEKREISDELSANVYKTSDVFRNLGIDLSTCAEYVAKKDIIKIMVTKRNNIIHHNDGASDVTLNDLLNKVDDFLAYMIGIDTIVLSQ
;
A
#
# COMPACT_ATOMS: atom_id res chain seq x y z
N MET A 1 11.00 -16.45 -6.07
CA MET A 1 11.72 -15.50 -5.19
C MET A 1 11.01 -15.51 -3.84
N ALA A 2 11.73 -15.28 -2.74
CA ALA A 2 11.10 -15.15 -1.43
C ALA A 2 10.50 -13.74 -1.30
N ASN A 3 9.27 -13.65 -0.79
CA ASN A 3 8.63 -12.37 -0.47
C ASN A 3 9.24 -11.78 0.81
N SER A 4 9.02 -10.49 1.05
CA SER A 4 9.29 -9.89 2.35
C SER A 4 8.29 -10.42 3.39
N ALA A 5 8.69 -10.43 4.67
CA ALA A 5 7.79 -10.79 5.77
C ALA A 5 6.55 -9.89 5.84
N VAL A 6 6.68 -8.62 5.40
CA VAL A 6 5.56 -7.69 5.28
C VAL A 6 4.59 -8.19 4.20
N CYS A 7 5.09 -8.51 3.01
CA CYS A 7 4.28 -9.05 1.93
C CYS A 7 3.56 -10.34 2.34
N ASP A 8 4.26 -11.32 2.94
CA ASP A 8 3.65 -12.59 3.38
C ASP A 8 2.52 -12.38 4.40
N LYS A 9 2.68 -11.44 5.34
CA LYS A 9 1.62 -11.06 6.29
C LYS A 9 0.37 -10.60 5.57
N TYR A 10 0.48 -9.71 4.58
CA TYR A 10 -0.69 -9.20 3.87
C TYR A 10 -1.26 -10.20 2.85
N ILE A 11 -0.44 -11.07 2.26
CA ILE A 11 -0.92 -12.22 1.47
C ILE A 11 -1.87 -13.05 2.33
N ALA A 12 -1.46 -13.43 3.54
CA ALA A 12 -2.31 -14.21 4.45
C ALA A 12 -3.62 -13.50 4.79
N MET A 13 -3.60 -12.17 4.98
CA MET A 13 -4.81 -11.37 5.23
C MET A 13 -5.75 -11.34 4.03
N TYR A 14 -5.22 -11.22 2.81
CA TYR A 14 -6.01 -11.28 1.58
C TYR A 14 -6.60 -12.66 1.33
N GLU A 15 -5.83 -13.73 1.54
CA GLU A 15 -6.33 -15.11 1.41
C GLU A 15 -7.44 -15.41 2.41
N ALA A 16 -7.30 -14.95 3.66
CA ALA A 16 -8.36 -15.06 4.66
C ALA A 16 -9.62 -14.29 4.22
N LEU A 17 -9.46 -13.06 3.71
CA LEU A 17 -10.58 -12.27 3.18
C LEU A 17 -11.22 -12.94 1.96
N LYS A 18 -10.43 -13.51 1.06
CA LYS A 18 -10.89 -14.27 -0.12
C LYS A 18 -11.75 -15.45 0.31
N GLY A 19 -11.33 -16.19 1.32
CA GLY A 19 -12.10 -17.29 1.91
C GLY A 19 -13.46 -16.83 2.46
N ILE A 20 -13.49 -15.70 3.17
CA ILE A 20 -14.75 -15.12 3.68
C ILE A 20 -15.67 -14.70 2.53
N ILE A 21 -15.14 -14.03 1.49
CA ILE A 21 -15.93 -13.61 0.33
C ILE A 21 -16.49 -14.84 -0.41
N ALA A 22 -15.70 -15.89 -0.56
CA ALA A 22 -16.11 -17.12 -1.23
C ALA A 22 -17.25 -17.83 -0.48
N GLU A 23 -17.14 -17.93 0.85
CA GLU A 23 -18.22 -18.46 1.71
C GLU A 23 -19.50 -17.63 1.58
N SER A 24 -19.38 -16.29 1.61
CA SER A 24 -20.53 -15.39 1.41
C SER A 24 -21.17 -15.58 0.04
N GLN A 25 -20.37 -15.73 -1.02
CA GLN A 25 -20.86 -16.02 -2.37
C GLN A 25 -21.59 -17.36 -2.41
N GLN A 26 -21.04 -18.40 -1.77
CA GLN A 26 -21.65 -19.73 -1.70
C GLN A 26 -23.02 -19.68 -1.01
N ARG A 27 -23.15 -18.94 0.10
CA ARG A 27 -24.42 -18.80 0.84
C ARG A 27 -25.51 -18.12 0.01
N VAL A 28 -25.13 -17.12 -0.79
CA VAL A 28 -26.05 -16.40 -1.68
C VAL A 28 -26.59 -17.29 -2.79
N VAL A 29 -25.74 -18.15 -3.38
CA VAL A 29 -26.13 -19.03 -4.50
C VAL A 29 -26.59 -20.43 -4.06
N SER A 30 -26.65 -20.67 -2.75
CA SER A 30 -27.06 -21.97 -2.19
C SER A 30 -28.54 -22.26 -2.44
N THR A 31 -28.95 -23.53 -2.28
CA THR A 31 -30.35 -23.96 -2.42
C THR A 31 -30.77 -24.74 -1.17
N PRO A 32 -31.65 -24.20 -0.31
CA PRO A 32 -32.25 -22.85 -0.38
C PRO A 32 -31.21 -21.75 -0.10
N PRO A 33 -31.38 -20.53 -0.65
CA PRO A 33 -30.44 -19.44 -0.43
C PRO A 33 -30.54 -18.87 0.98
N ASP A 34 -29.43 -18.31 1.47
CA ASP A 34 -29.40 -17.59 2.75
C ASP A 34 -29.94 -16.15 2.56
N ASN A 35 -31.20 -15.94 2.96
CA ASN A 35 -31.88 -14.65 2.83
C ASN A 35 -31.15 -13.51 3.55
N PHE A 36 -30.46 -13.78 4.66
CA PHE A 36 -29.72 -12.73 5.37
C PHE A 36 -28.60 -12.16 4.49
N PHE A 37 -27.89 -13.01 3.74
CA PHE A 37 -26.85 -12.56 2.82
C PHE A 37 -27.43 -11.85 1.59
N ILE A 38 -28.57 -12.30 1.09
CA ILE A 38 -29.27 -11.64 -0.02
C ILE A 38 -29.68 -10.22 0.41
N ASP A 39 -30.37 -10.11 1.55
CA ASP A 39 -30.94 -8.84 2.02
C ASP A 39 -29.86 -7.81 2.39
N ASN A 40 -28.66 -8.29 2.76
CA ASN A 40 -27.55 -7.44 3.21
C ASN A 40 -26.36 -7.42 2.23
N MET A 41 -26.54 -7.85 0.98
CA MET A 41 -25.47 -7.97 -0.02
C MET A 41 -24.63 -6.69 -0.16
N ASN A 42 -25.30 -5.54 -0.30
CA ASN A 42 -24.64 -4.25 -0.48
C ASN A 42 -23.74 -3.89 0.71
N PHE A 43 -24.13 -4.26 1.93
CA PHE A 43 -23.31 -4.04 3.12
C PHE A 43 -22.04 -4.90 3.07
N PHE A 44 -22.17 -6.18 2.72
CA PHE A 44 -21.02 -7.09 2.62
C PHE A 44 -20.02 -6.65 1.55
N VAL A 45 -20.50 -6.33 0.35
CA VAL A 45 -19.64 -5.84 -0.74
C VAL A 45 -18.88 -4.58 -0.31
N LYS A 46 -19.55 -3.61 0.33
CA LYS A 46 -18.90 -2.42 0.87
C LYS A 46 -17.81 -2.77 1.89
N ALA A 47 -18.11 -3.63 2.85
CA ALA A 47 -17.18 -4.01 3.90
C ALA A 47 -15.93 -4.70 3.33
N TYR A 48 -16.11 -5.63 2.38
CA TYR A 48 -15.00 -6.33 1.74
C TYR A 48 -14.13 -5.39 0.91
N LEU A 49 -14.74 -4.50 0.12
CA LEU A 49 -14.01 -3.52 -0.68
C LEU A 49 -13.19 -2.56 0.20
N ILE A 50 -13.76 -2.09 1.31
CA ILE A 50 -13.05 -1.27 2.29
C ILE A 50 -11.84 -2.03 2.83
N ASN A 51 -12.02 -3.27 3.30
CA ASN A 51 -10.94 -4.09 3.83
C ASN A 51 -9.83 -4.33 2.79
N MET A 52 -10.19 -4.63 1.54
CA MET A 52 -9.21 -4.79 0.46
C MET A 52 -8.35 -3.54 0.28
N CYS A 53 -8.94 -2.34 0.30
CA CYS A 53 -8.17 -1.10 0.17
C CYS A 53 -7.34 -0.80 1.41
N THR A 54 -7.87 -1.05 2.61
CA THR A 54 -7.15 -0.85 3.88
C THR A 54 -5.93 -1.75 3.99
N TYR A 55 -6.03 -3.01 3.56
CA TYR A 55 -4.89 -3.92 3.55
C TYR A 55 -3.80 -3.45 2.60
N MET A 56 -4.17 -3.00 1.38
CA MET A 56 -3.21 -2.46 0.41
C MET A 56 -2.52 -1.21 0.95
N GLU A 57 -3.28 -0.29 1.54
CA GLU A 57 -2.74 0.94 2.12
C GLU A 57 -1.74 0.64 3.24
N SER A 58 -2.11 -0.29 4.15
CA SER A 58 -1.26 -0.69 5.26
C SER A 58 0.01 -1.41 4.79
N TYR A 59 -0.11 -2.28 3.78
CA TYR A 59 1.03 -2.93 3.14
C TYR A 59 2.00 -1.89 2.56
N LEU A 60 1.50 -0.97 1.74
CA LEU A 60 2.34 0.02 1.06
C LEU A 60 3.07 0.90 2.10
N GLN A 61 2.41 1.29 3.19
CA GLN A 61 3.05 2.06 4.27
C GLN A 61 4.15 1.27 4.98
N GLU A 62 3.89 0.00 5.29
CA GLU A 62 4.82 -0.86 6.02
C GLU A 62 6.04 -1.23 5.17
N ILE A 63 5.87 -1.52 3.88
CA ILE A 63 6.99 -1.81 2.98
C ILE A 63 7.84 -0.57 2.69
N CYS A 64 7.23 0.60 2.54
CA CYS A 64 7.96 1.88 2.44
C CYS A 64 8.79 2.15 3.69
N LEU A 65 8.22 1.92 4.88
CA LEU A 65 8.92 2.12 6.15
C LEU A 65 10.08 1.14 6.34
N GLN A 66 9.89 -0.11 5.92
CA GLN A 66 10.95 -1.11 5.96
C GLN A 66 12.10 -0.70 5.02
N HIS A 67 11.78 -0.25 3.82
CA HIS A 67 12.78 0.17 2.84
C HIS A 67 13.50 1.47 3.25
N SER A 68 12.77 2.46 3.77
CA SER A 68 13.36 3.70 4.28
C SER A 68 14.36 3.41 5.41
N LYS A 69 14.03 2.49 6.32
CA LYS A 69 14.95 2.07 7.38
C LYS A 69 16.25 1.47 6.81
N LYS A 70 16.18 0.64 5.77
CA LYS A 70 17.39 0.12 5.10
C LYS A 70 18.25 1.24 4.51
N ILE A 71 17.63 2.27 3.92
CA ILE A 71 18.33 3.44 3.41
C ILE A 71 18.99 4.21 4.56
N THR A 72 18.25 4.47 5.64
CA THR A 72 18.77 5.13 6.85
C THR A 72 19.97 4.38 7.42
N ASP A 73 19.89 3.06 7.56
CA ASP A 73 20.97 2.23 8.07
C ASP A 73 22.23 2.31 7.18
N ARG A 74 22.05 2.36 5.84
CA ARG A 74 23.16 2.57 4.89
C ARG A 74 23.79 3.96 5.03
N VAL A 75 22.98 4.99 5.16
CA VAL A 75 23.44 6.39 5.34
C VAL A 75 24.24 6.52 6.64
N LEU A 76 23.70 5.98 7.74
CA LEU A 76 24.37 5.96 9.05
C LEU A 76 25.70 5.20 8.98
N SER A 77 25.71 4.02 8.33
CA SER A 77 26.91 3.20 8.17
C SER A 77 27.99 3.88 7.31
N ALA A 78 27.60 4.76 6.40
CA ALA A 78 28.54 5.54 5.58
C ALA A 78 29.23 6.68 6.37
N ASN A 79 28.78 6.96 7.60
CA ASN A 79 29.39 7.91 8.52
C ASN A 79 29.60 9.31 7.90
N ILE A 80 28.64 9.76 7.08
CA ILE A 80 28.73 11.02 6.36
C ILE A 80 28.59 12.18 7.36
N PRO A 81 29.52 13.15 7.40
CA PRO A 81 29.41 14.27 8.32
C PRO A 81 28.16 15.13 8.06
N HIS A 82 27.38 15.41 9.10
CA HIS A 82 26.16 16.23 9.03
C HIS A 82 26.42 17.57 8.32
N ASN A 83 27.47 18.26 8.76
CA ASN A 83 27.87 19.58 8.24
C ASN A 83 28.20 19.56 6.74
N PHE A 84 28.68 18.43 6.19
CA PHE A 84 29.01 18.34 4.77
C PHE A 84 27.76 18.40 3.90
N LEU A 85 26.73 17.62 4.24
CA LEU A 85 25.46 17.63 3.51
C LEU A 85 24.73 18.96 3.68
N HIS A 86 24.71 19.51 4.90
CA HIS A 86 24.17 20.83 5.14
C HIS A 86 24.85 21.89 4.26
N TRP A 87 26.19 21.91 4.18
CA TRP A 87 26.93 22.83 3.32
C TRP A 87 26.57 22.70 1.84
N LYS A 88 26.35 21.48 1.34
CA LYS A 88 26.09 21.24 -0.08
C LYS A 88 24.65 21.46 -0.50
N PHE A 89 23.68 21.20 0.37
CA PHE A 89 22.26 21.22 -0.01
C PHE A 89 21.46 22.37 0.60
N ALA A 90 22.00 23.13 1.55
CA ALA A 90 21.29 24.28 2.10
C ALA A 90 21.20 25.42 1.08
N THR A 91 19.98 25.93 0.90
CA THR A 91 19.67 27.08 0.04
C THR A 91 19.95 28.43 0.70
N LYS A 92 20.27 28.43 2.01
CA LYS A 92 20.51 29.64 2.83
C LYS A 92 21.80 29.52 3.62
N LYS A 93 22.37 30.68 3.97
CA LYS A 93 23.59 30.79 4.79
C LYS A 93 23.36 30.16 6.17
N HIS A 94 24.26 29.28 6.60
CA HIS A 94 24.17 28.57 7.87
C HIS A 94 24.25 29.50 9.07
N LYS A 95 23.43 29.21 10.09
CA LYS A 95 23.58 29.77 11.43
C LYS A 95 24.40 28.79 12.27
N GLU A 96 25.03 29.32 13.31
CA GLU A 96 25.93 28.52 14.17
C GLU A 96 25.21 27.34 14.84
N LYS A 97 23.92 27.51 15.15
CA LYS A 97 23.04 26.46 15.69
C LYS A 97 22.74 25.29 14.73
N ASP A 98 23.04 25.45 13.44
CA ASP A 98 22.76 24.43 12.42
C ASP A 98 23.94 23.44 12.25
N PHE A 99 25.11 23.75 12.85
CA PHE A 99 26.27 22.87 12.82
C PHE A 99 26.14 21.76 13.87
N GLU A 100 26.43 20.54 13.43
CA GLU A 100 26.50 19.36 14.28
C GLU A 100 27.76 18.55 13.92
N PHE A 101 28.59 18.25 14.91
CA PHE A 101 29.82 17.46 14.73
C PHE A 101 29.54 15.97 14.92
N SER A 102 28.53 15.49 14.23
CA SER A 102 28.06 14.11 14.25
C SER A 102 27.84 13.60 12.82
N PRO A 103 27.71 12.28 12.64
CA PRO A 103 27.24 11.71 11.38
C PRO A 103 25.79 12.13 11.13
N ILE A 104 25.43 12.34 9.87
CA ILE A 104 24.05 12.64 9.49
C ILE A 104 23.14 11.49 9.91
N ASN A 105 22.00 11.84 10.51
CA ASN A 105 20.94 10.89 10.83
C ASN A 105 19.64 11.31 10.12
N ILE A 106 19.26 10.58 9.07
CA ILE A 106 18.03 10.81 8.30
C ILE A 106 17.06 9.70 8.65
N VAL A 107 16.20 9.93 9.64
CA VAL A 107 15.13 9.01 10.01
C VAL A 107 13.84 9.46 9.34
N ILE A 108 13.16 8.55 8.66
CA ILE A 108 11.81 8.77 8.15
C ILE A 108 10.83 8.17 9.16
N GLU A 109 9.99 9.01 9.75
CA GLU A 109 8.97 8.58 10.69
C GLU A 109 7.80 7.91 9.96
N LYS A 110 7.12 6.99 10.66
CA LYS A 110 5.90 6.35 10.15
C LYS A 110 4.84 7.37 9.72
N ARG A 111 4.74 8.49 10.45
CA ARG A 111 3.78 9.55 10.16
C ARG A 111 4.05 10.23 8.82
N GLU A 112 5.31 10.48 8.50
CA GLU A 112 5.69 11.10 7.22
C GLU A 112 5.26 10.23 6.04
N ILE A 113 5.43 8.91 6.15
CA ILE A 113 4.95 7.96 5.14
C ILE A 113 3.42 7.92 5.10
N SER A 114 2.74 7.84 6.25
CA SER A 114 1.27 7.74 6.26
C SER A 114 0.55 8.99 5.79
N ASP A 115 1.14 10.18 5.99
CA ASP A 115 0.57 11.46 5.56
C ASP A 115 0.68 11.62 4.03
N GLU A 116 1.73 11.08 3.41
CA GLU A 116 1.97 11.14 1.97
C GLU A 116 1.36 9.96 1.19
N LEU A 117 1.29 8.77 1.80
CA LEU A 117 0.90 7.54 1.16
C LEU A 117 -0.53 7.12 1.53
N SER A 118 -1.40 7.12 0.53
CA SER A 118 -2.68 6.39 0.56
C SER A 118 -2.69 5.34 -0.54
N ALA A 119 -3.67 4.42 -0.55
CA ALA A 119 -3.85 3.47 -1.64
C ALA A 119 -4.06 4.12 -3.04
N ASN A 120 -4.05 5.46 -3.13
CA ASN A 120 -3.97 6.18 -4.39
C ASN A 120 -2.63 5.91 -5.11
N VAL A 121 -2.74 5.43 -6.36
CA VAL A 121 -1.61 5.06 -7.21
C VAL A 121 -0.62 6.20 -7.48
N TYR A 122 -1.09 7.44 -7.66
CA TYR A 122 -0.18 8.56 -7.95
C TYR A 122 0.68 8.90 -6.73
N LYS A 123 0.04 9.02 -5.56
CA LYS A 123 0.74 9.21 -4.29
C LYS A 123 1.72 8.07 -4.02
N THR A 124 1.31 6.83 -4.31
CA THR A 124 2.19 5.67 -4.21
C THR A 124 3.42 5.83 -5.10
N SER A 125 3.25 6.15 -6.38
CA SER A 125 4.35 6.38 -7.32
C SER A 125 5.34 7.45 -6.84
N ASP A 126 4.84 8.56 -6.28
CA ASP A 126 5.67 9.66 -5.83
C ASP A 126 6.49 9.30 -4.58
N VAL A 127 5.89 8.63 -3.59
CA VAL A 127 6.62 8.18 -2.40
C VAL A 127 7.70 7.15 -2.77
N PHE A 128 7.38 6.19 -3.64
CA PHE A 128 8.36 5.20 -4.09
C PHE A 128 9.49 5.87 -4.91
N ARG A 129 9.19 6.88 -5.72
CA ARG A 129 10.19 7.67 -6.42
C ARG A 129 11.13 8.39 -5.46
N ASN A 130 10.61 8.99 -4.39
CA ASN A 130 11.42 9.61 -3.33
C ASN A 130 12.35 8.61 -2.64
N LEU A 131 11.92 7.33 -2.56
CA LEU A 131 12.70 6.22 -2.02
C LEU A 131 13.65 5.57 -3.05
N GLY A 132 13.77 6.14 -4.25
CA GLY A 132 14.66 5.65 -5.30
C GLY A 132 14.14 4.41 -6.06
N ILE A 133 12.85 4.09 -5.94
CA ILE A 133 12.23 2.95 -6.62
C ILE A 133 11.40 3.43 -7.81
N ASP A 134 11.72 2.91 -9.00
CA ASP A 134 10.95 3.17 -10.21
C ASP A 134 9.90 2.08 -10.47
N LEU A 135 8.69 2.29 -9.94
CA LEU A 135 7.57 1.38 -10.14
C LEU A 135 7.16 1.21 -11.62
N SER A 136 7.53 2.12 -12.52
CA SER A 136 7.20 2.00 -13.95
C SER A 136 7.91 0.83 -14.63
N THR A 137 8.97 0.31 -14.02
CA THR A 137 9.70 -0.88 -14.47
C THR A 137 9.06 -2.19 -14.01
N CYS A 138 8.10 -2.14 -13.08
CA CYS A 138 7.39 -3.31 -12.57
C CYS A 138 6.16 -3.61 -13.46
N ALA A 139 6.19 -4.76 -14.15
CA ALA A 139 5.14 -5.15 -15.08
C ALA A 139 3.78 -5.32 -14.40
N GLU A 140 3.75 -5.94 -13.23
CA GLU A 140 2.55 -6.19 -12.43
C GLU A 140 1.95 -4.88 -11.92
N TYR A 141 2.78 -3.94 -11.46
CA TYR A 141 2.33 -2.59 -11.10
C TYR A 141 1.68 -1.91 -12.30
N VAL A 142 2.36 -1.86 -13.44
CA VAL A 142 1.85 -1.19 -14.65
C VAL A 142 0.54 -1.81 -15.13
N ALA A 143 0.44 -3.14 -15.10
CA ALA A 143 -0.74 -3.88 -15.55
C ALA A 143 -1.94 -3.72 -14.61
N LYS A 144 -1.72 -3.55 -13.30
CA LYS A 144 -2.80 -3.57 -12.29
C LYS A 144 -3.14 -2.20 -11.72
N LYS A 145 -2.28 -1.18 -11.87
CA LYS A 145 -2.48 0.16 -11.27
C LYS A 145 -3.85 0.78 -11.57
N ASP A 146 -4.35 0.64 -12.80
CA ASP A 146 -5.63 1.26 -13.18
C ASP A 146 -6.81 0.56 -12.49
N ILE A 147 -6.73 -0.75 -12.30
CA ILE A 147 -7.71 -1.53 -11.53
C ILE A 147 -7.69 -1.09 -10.07
N ILE A 148 -6.50 -1.00 -9.45
CA ILE A 148 -6.37 -0.54 -8.06
C ILE A 148 -6.93 0.87 -7.90
N LYS A 149 -6.63 1.77 -8.84
CA LYS A 149 -7.15 3.14 -8.86
C LYS A 149 -8.68 3.17 -8.88
N ILE A 150 -9.32 2.38 -9.75
CA ILE A 150 -10.78 2.27 -9.83
C ILE A 150 -11.37 1.80 -8.49
N MET A 151 -10.78 0.76 -7.89
CA MET A 151 -11.27 0.20 -6.62
C MET A 151 -11.12 1.18 -5.47
N VAL A 152 -10.01 1.91 -5.40
CA VAL A 152 -9.78 2.93 -4.37
C VAL A 152 -10.72 4.12 -4.55
N THR A 153 -10.99 4.55 -5.78
CA THR A 153 -12.02 5.57 -6.04
C THR A 153 -13.39 5.09 -5.59
N LYS A 154 -13.76 3.85 -5.90
CA LYS A 154 -15.04 3.26 -5.45
C LYS A 154 -15.12 3.22 -3.92
N ARG A 155 -14.03 2.84 -3.24
CA ARG A 155 -13.91 2.86 -1.78
C ARG A 155 -14.16 4.25 -1.23
N ASN A 156 -13.53 5.27 -1.80
CA ASN A 156 -13.66 6.65 -1.35
C ASN A 156 -15.11 7.13 -1.48
N ASN A 157 -15.78 6.78 -2.58
CA ASN A 157 -17.19 7.11 -2.77
C ASN A 157 -18.09 6.42 -1.74
N ILE A 158 -17.84 5.13 -1.45
CA ILE A 158 -18.56 4.40 -0.40
C ILE A 158 -18.39 5.07 0.97
N ILE A 159 -17.16 5.50 1.32
CA ILE A 159 -16.87 6.12 2.62
C ILE A 159 -17.42 7.54 2.72
N HIS A 160 -17.20 8.38 1.70
CA HIS A 160 -17.47 9.82 1.78
C HIS A 160 -18.87 10.20 1.29
N HIS A 161 -19.47 9.39 0.43
CA HIS A 161 -20.77 9.68 -0.20
C HIS A 161 -21.83 8.61 0.12
N ASN A 162 -21.48 7.58 0.89
CA ASN A 162 -22.33 6.43 1.18
C ASN A 162 -22.88 5.73 -0.08
N ASP A 163 -22.15 5.85 -1.19
CA ASP A 163 -22.52 5.25 -2.48
C ASP A 163 -22.81 3.76 -2.33
N GLY A 164 -23.76 3.25 -3.11
CA GLY A 164 -24.00 1.82 -3.23
C GLY A 164 -22.82 1.10 -3.89
N ALA A 165 -22.73 -0.20 -3.64
CA ALA A 165 -21.80 -1.11 -4.31
C ALA A 165 -22.56 -2.21 -5.08
N SER A 166 -23.80 -1.94 -5.48
CA SER A 166 -24.66 -2.87 -6.22
C SER A 166 -24.16 -3.20 -7.62
N ASP A 167 -23.24 -2.38 -8.15
CA ASP A 167 -22.52 -2.57 -9.40
C ASP A 167 -21.31 -3.50 -9.28
N VAL A 168 -21.00 -4.00 -8.07
CA VAL A 168 -19.89 -4.93 -7.82
C VAL A 168 -20.45 -6.21 -7.19
N THR A 169 -20.22 -7.35 -7.84
CA THR A 169 -20.62 -8.65 -7.29
C THR A 169 -19.54 -9.21 -6.36
N LEU A 170 -19.91 -10.16 -5.48
CA LEU A 170 -18.92 -10.88 -4.66
C LEU A 170 -17.90 -11.65 -5.54
N ASN A 171 -18.34 -12.16 -6.69
CA ASN A 171 -17.44 -12.81 -7.65
C ASN A 171 -16.44 -11.80 -8.28
N ASP A 172 -16.86 -10.57 -8.54
CA ASP A 172 -15.94 -9.51 -8.96
C ASP A 172 -14.90 -9.25 -7.87
N LEU A 173 -15.30 -9.18 -6.60
CA LEU A 173 -14.37 -8.99 -5.49
C LEU A 173 -13.33 -10.12 -5.39
N LEU A 174 -13.73 -11.38 -5.59
CA LEU A 174 -12.79 -12.52 -5.61
C LEU A 174 -11.70 -12.32 -6.67
N ASN A 175 -12.08 -11.96 -7.90
CA ASN A 175 -11.14 -11.68 -8.97
C ASN A 175 -10.25 -10.46 -8.64
N LYS A 176 -10.82 -9.45 -7.98
CA LYS A 176 -10.07 -8.26 -7.57
C LYS A 176 -9.08 -8.56 -6.44
N VAL A 177 -9.34 -9.52 -5.56
CA VAL A 177 -8.33 -9.93 -4.56
C VAL A 177 -7.06 -10.42 -5.27
N ASP A 178 -7.20 -11.19 -6.35
CA ASP A 178 -6.05 -11.66 -7.12
C ASP A 178 -5.31 -10.52 -7.83
N ASP A 179 -6.04 -9.51 -8.33
CA ASP A 179 -5.44 -8.29 -8.88
C ASP A 179 -4.63 -7.51 -7.82
N PHE A 180 -5.15 -7.42 -6.59
CA PHE A 180 -4.47 -6.77 -5.47
C PHE A 180 -3.22 -7.52 -5.04
N LEU A 181 -3.30 -8.86 -4.93
CA LEU A 181 -2.16 -9.71 -4.60
C LEU A 181 -1.05 -9.57 -5.66
N ALA A 182 -1.39 -9.64 -6.95
CA ALA A 182 -0.41 -9.50 -8.03
C ALA A 182 0.28 -8.13 -8.00
N TYR A 183 -0.48 -7.05 -7.80
CA TYR A 183 0.06 -5.70 -7.65
C TYR A 183 1.02 -5.59 -6.46
N MET A 184 0.62 -6.13 -5.31
CA MET A 184 1.40 -6.14 -4.08
C MET A 184 2.73 -6.88 -4.24
N ILE A 185 2.69 -8.10 -4.79
CA ILE A 185 3.86 -8.96 -5.01
C ILE A 185 4.83 -8.34 -6.02
N GLY A 186 4.30 -7.70 -7.07
CA GLY A 186 5.12 -6.96 -8.03
C GLY A 186 5.92 -5.83 -7.36
N ILE A 187 5.25 -5.05 -6.50
CA ILE A 187 5.90 -3.99 -5.71
C ILE A 187 6.94 -4.59 -4.75
N ASP A 188 6.62 -5.69 -4.06
CA ASP A 188 7.55 -6.33 -3.12
C ASP A 188 8.84 -6.76 -3.82
N THR A 189 8.69 -7.37 -5.01
CA THR A 189 9.81 -7.86 -5.81
C THR A 189 10.75 -6.73 -6.21
N ILE A 190 10.22 -5.59 -6.67
CA ILE A 190 11.07 -4.46 -7.04
C ILE A 190 11.73 -3.81 -5.82
N VAL A 191 11.05 -3.72 -4.67
CA VAL A 191 11.63 -3.21 -3.42
C VAL A 191 12.78 -4.09 -2.96
N LEU A 192 12.63 -5.41 -3.02
CA LEU A 192 13.66 -6.35 -2.60
C LEU A 192 14.89 -6.38 -3.53
N SER A 193 14.75 -5.90 -4.77
CA SER A 193 15.86 -5.81 -5.72
C SER A 193 16.80 -4.62 -5.49
N GLN A 194 16.46 -3.70 -4.59
CA GLN A 194 17.25 -2.50 -4.24
C GLN A 194 18.20 -2.74 -3.05
#